data_AF-A0AAW3JPH4-F1
#
_entry.id   AF-A0AAW3JPH4-F1
#
_cell.length_a   1.000
_cell.length_b   1.000
_cell.length_c   1.000
_cell.angle_alpha   90.00
_cell.angle_beta   90.00
_cell.angle_gamma   90.00
#
_symmetry.space_group_name_H-M   'P 1'
#
loop_
_entity.id
_entity.type
_entity.pdbx_description
1 polymer ?
#
loop_
_entity_poly.entity_id
_entity_poly.type
_entity_poly.pdbx_seq_one_letter_code
_entity_poly.pdbx_strand_id
1 'polypeptide(L)'
;MEFKTCAEFAFSNLEKKIKEFNLFKKKIYIYQYSSPAKLFITYLLEKQINIIAIVDIRNDKLDKKFLGIPVIDIKEFETKIDDDSVLLCERGQYEKCILDIKYSSKNRIIKKIISIDVYNYKAKEDCLEWKDSYHNIELKEVHDEMLDILKWFHEFCEDNNLYYVLYSGSLIGAIRHGGIIPWDDDIDVIMPAGDYLKCCKMLSGIKKYEFKSIFSENNHPFISTISKLTSKHYRYEERNFPLRVDMGIGMDIWPLGGVPENEDKQLEFSQELENIGNEWKQKVVIPYGTMEYKKELYEYMVNKIKDAIKRYDIKNSRYVSCVYCGTFGFNGNKSRVMLKEDYLERKLAKFEQYNFWIPKGYDKILRTDYGDYMEIPSIEKKLDKKIKVYYR
;
A
#
# COMPACT_ATOMS: atom_id res chain seq x y z
N MET A 1 14.74 10.26 -15.03
CA MET A 1 13.88 10.91 -14.01
C MET A 1 14.76 11.18 -12.82
N GLU A 2 15.02 12.45 -12.48
CA GLU A 2 15.57 12.78 -11.17
C GLU A 2 14.46 12.52 -10.14
N PHE A 3 14.55 11.38 -9.45
CA PHE A 3 13.57 11.05 -8.42
C PHE A 3 13.97 11.76 -7.13
N LYS A 4 13.53 13.01 -6.92
CA LYS A 4 13.55 13.62 -5.58
C LYS A 4 12.55 12.88 -4.67
N THR A 5 12.96 11.74 -4.12
CA THR A 5 12.09 10.86 -3.31
C THR A 5 12.03 11.29 -1.85
N CYS A 6 11.01 10.86 -1.11
CA CYS A 6 11.01 10.96 0.36
C CYS A 6 12.22 10.25 0.98
N ALA A 7 12.80 9.29 0.26
CA ALA A 7 14.02 8.60 0.64
C ALA A 7 15.21 9.54 0.75
N GLU A 8 15.44 10.37 -0.27
CA GLU A 8 16.60 11.26 -0.30
C GLU A 8 16.53 12.27 0.84
N PHE A 9 15.31 12.74 1.15
CA PHE A 9 15.07 13.55 2.34
C PHE A 9 15.42 12.80 3.63
N ALA A 10 14.91 11.56 3.78
CA ALA A 10 15.20 10.73 4.94
C ALA A 10 16.69 10.38 5.05
N PHE A 11 17.37 10.09 3.94
CA PHE A 11 18.80 9.81 3.86
C PHE A 11 19.64 11.05 4.21
N SER A 12 19.26 12.24 3.73
CA SER A 12 19.92 13.48 4.09
C SER A 12 19.84 13.74 5.60
N ASN A 13 18.66 13.53 6.20
CA ASN A 13 18.46 13.68 7.63
C ASN A 13 19.20 12.60 8.42
N LEU A 14 19.18 11.35 7.96
CA LEU A 14 19.92 10.25 8.56
C LEU A 14 21.43 10.49 8.50
N GLU A 15 21.97 10.97 7.38
CA GLU A 15 23.38 11.31 7.19
C GLU A 15 23.83 12.43 8.16
N LYS A 16 22.98 13.44 8.40
CA LYS A 16 23.23 14.46 9.44
C LYS A 16 23.31 13.81 10.82
N LYS A 17 22.40 12.88 11.14
CA LYS A 17 22.36 12.17 12.43
C LYS A 17 23.53 11.18 12.59
N ILE A 18 23.98 10.53 11.52
CA ILE A 18 25.18 9.69 11.51
C ILE A 18 26.39 10.49 11.98
N LYS A 19 26.56 11.72 11.48
CA LYS A 19 27.66 12.62 11.84
C LYS A 19 27.50 13.20 13.25
N GLU A 20 26.31 13.72 13.57
CA GLU A 20 25.99 14.35 14.86
C GLU A 20 26.21 13.40 16.05
N PHE A 21 25.81 12.13 15.91
CA PHE A 21 25.86 11.13 16.99
C PHE A 21 26.99 10.10 16.83
N ASN A 22 27.83 10.24 15.80
CA ASN A 22 28.93 9.32 15.48
C ASN A 22 28.47 7.85 15.44
N LEU A 23 27.45 7.58 14.64
CA LEU A 23 26.74 6.30 14.63
C LEU A 23 27.61 5.10 14.24
N PHE A 24 28.74 5.31 13.56
CA PHE A 24 29.73 4.27 13.25
C PHE A 24 30.31 3.58 14.50
N LYS A 25 30.27 4.24 15.66
CA LYS A 25 30.78 3.71 16.93
C LYS A 25 29.68 3.22 17.87
N LYS A 26 28.43 3.12 17.39
CA LYS A 26 27.27 2.82 18.22
C LYS A 26 26.61 1.49 17.82
N LYS A 27 25.97 0.84 18.79
CA LYS A 27 25.08 -0.31 18.58
C LYS A 27 23.71 0.21 18.19
N ILE A 28 23.33 0.07 16.93
CA ILE A 28 22.07 0.63 16.44
C ILE A 28 20.92 -0.34 16.61
N TYR A 29 19.86 0.13 17.25
CA TYR A 29 18.55 -0.49 17.25
C TYR A 29 17.60 0.42 16.48
N ILE A 30 16.58 -0.17 15.86
CA ILE A 30 15.61 0.61 15.07
C ILE A 30 14.21 0.30 15.57
N TYR A 31 13.48 1.33 15.96
CA TYR A 31 12.15 1.20 16.51
C TYR A 31 11.12 0.85 15.42
N GLN A 32 10.31 -0.17 15.71
CA GLN A 32 9.17 -0.69 14.96
C GLN A 32 9.51 -1.28 13.58
N TYR A 33 9.06 -2.50 13.30
CA TYR A 33 9.14 -3.10 11.97
C TYR A 33 8.20 -2.37 11.00
N SER A 34 8.75 -1.35 10.34
CA SER A 34 8.02 -0.36 9.56
C SER A 34 8.76 -0.01 8.26
N SER A 35 8.08 0.66 7.33
CA SER A 35 8.70 1.15 6.10
C SER A 35 9.89 2.10 6.35
N PRO A 36 9.80 3.11 7.24
CA PRO A 36 10.95 3.93 7.65
C PRO A 36 12.11 3.12 8.22
N ALA A 37 11.83 2.15 9.09
CA ALA A 37 12.86 1.30 9.66
C ALA A 37 13.62 0.52 8.58
N LYS A 38 12.89 -0.08 7.63
CA LYS A 38 13.49 -0.78 6.48
C LYS A 38 14.37 0.14 5.66
N LEU A 39 13.93 1.38 5.40
CA LEU A 39 14.73 2.38 4.70
C LEU A 39 16.04 2.69 5.43
N PHE A 40 15.96 2.94 6.75
CA PHE A 40 17.14 3.23 7.57
C PHE A 40 18.12 2.06 7.55
N ILE A 41 17.63 0.82 7.66
CA ILE A 41 18.46 -0.39 7.62
C ILE A 41 19.23 -0.47 6.31
N THR A 42 18.54 -0.33 5.18
CA THR A 42 19.18 -0.38 3.86
C THR A 42 20.33 0.63 3.77
N TYR A 43 20.06 1.90 4.13
CA TYR A 43 21.07 2.95 4.07
C TYR A 43 22.26 2.72 5.01
N LEU A 44 21.98 2.32 6.26
CA LEU A 44 23.02 2.09 7.26
C LEU A 44 23.91 0.90 6.91
N LEU A 45 23.33 -0.17 6.34
CA LEU A 45 24.09 -1.32 5.87
C LEU A 45 25.00 -0.97 4.68
N GLU A 46 24.54 -0.12 3.75
CA GLU A 46 25.38 0.40 2.66
C GLU A 46 26.57 1.21 3.19
N LYS A 47 26.39 1.94 4.29
CA LYS A 47 27.44 2.66 5.00
C LYS A 47 28.29 1.78 5.92
N GLN A 48 28.06 0.47 5.94
CA GLN A 48 28.74 -0.50 6.82
C GLN A 48 28.59 -0.18 8.32
N ILE A 49 27.46 0.43 8.70
CA ILE A 49 27.14 0.74 10.10
C ILE A 49 26.47 -0.48 10.75
N ASN A 50 26.90 -0.79 11.96
CA ASN A 50 26.43 -1.97 12.70
C ASN A 50 25.00 -1.78 13.25
N ILE A 51 24.09 -2.66 12.83
CA ILE A 51 22.70 -2.71 13.28
C ILE A 51 22.48 -4.02 14.04
N ILE A 52 21.97 -3.92 15.26
CA ILE A 52 21.77 -5.08 16.15
C ILE A 52 20.41 -5.73 15.91
N ALA A 53 19.33 -4.94 15.96
CA ALA A 53 17.98 -5.46 15.86
C ALA A 53 16.94 -4.37 15.54
N ILE A 54 15.78 -4.81 15.09
CA ILE A 54 14.55 -4.02 15.03
C ILE A 54 13.75 -4.30 16.31
N VAL A 55 13.35 -3.27 17.05
CA VAL A 55 12.56 -3.40 18.28
C VAL A 55 11.09 -3.22 17.94
N ASP A 56 10.29 -4.29 17.95
CA ASP A 56 8.86 -4.23 17.61
C ASP A 56 7.98 -4.47 18.84
N ILE A 57 7.13 -3.49 19.15
CA ILE A 57 6.24 -3.52 20.31
C ILE A 57 4.95 -4.33 20.10
N ARG A 58 4.59 -4.63 18.85
CA ARG A 58 3.34 -5.36 18.53
C ARG A 58 3.48 -6.86 18.77
N ASN A 59 4.71 -7.36 18.87
CA ASN A 59 5.07 -8.77 19.02
C ASN A 59 4.60 -9.70 17.88
N ASP A 60 3.88 -9.20 16.88
CA ASP A 60 3.35 -9.95 15.74
C ASP A 60 4.37 -10.16 14.60
N LYS A 61 5.59 -9.65 14.78
CA LYS A 61 6.69 -9.72 13.79
C LYS A 61 7.99 -10.32 14.36
N LEU A 62 7.97 -10.92 15.56
CA LEU A 62 9.19 -11.41 16.24
C LEU A 62 9.88 -12.57 15.52
N ASP A 63 9.16 -13.32 14.69
CA ASP A 63 9.69 -14.37 13.83
C ASP A 63 10.37 -13.83 12.55
N LYS A 64 10.20 -12.55 12.24
CA LYS A 64 10.66 -11.94 11.00
C LYS A 64 12.10 -11.42 11.12
N LYS A 65 12.71 -11.19 9.95
CA LYS A 65 13.99 -10.50 9.78
C LYS A 65 13.89 -9.53 8.61
N PHE A 66 14.77 -8.53 8.56
CA PHE A 66 14.92 -7.68 7.37
C PHE A 66 16.41 -7.48 7.06
N LEU A 67 16.84 -7.88 5.86
CA LEU A 67 18.26 -7.89 5.45
C LEU A 67 19.19 -8.56 6.50
N GLY A 68 18.71 -9.68 7.07
CA GLY A 68 19.43 -10.41 8.12
C GLY A 68 19.28 -9.84 9.54
N ILE A 69 18.79 -8.60 9.69
CA ILE A 69 18.58 -7.97 10.99
C ILE A 69 17.35 -8.59 11.68
N PRO A 70 17.49 -9.14 12.90
CA PRO A 70 16.38 -9.76 13.62
C PRO A 70 15.39 -8.74 14.17
N VAL A 71 14.13 -9.15 14.32
CA VAL A 71 13.12 -8.42 15.08
C VAL A 71 13.08 -8.98 16.50
N ILE A 72 13.16 -8.11 17.49
CA ILE A 72 13.13 -8.45 18.91
C ILE A 72 12.03 -7.68 19.61
N ASP A 73 11.55 -8.22 20.73
CA ASP A 73 10.60 -7.52 21.57
C ASP A 73 11.30 -6.50 22.47
N ILE A 74 10.50 -5.70 23.18
CA ILE A 74 11.00 -4.66 24.07
C ILE A 74 11.76 -5.22 25.28
N LYS A 75 11.39 -6.41 25.77
CA LYS A 75 12.02 -7.03 26.93
C LYS A 75 13.44 -7.48 26.58
N GLU A 76 13.59 -8.14 25.44
CA GLU A 76 14.88 -8.56 24.92
C GLU A 76 15.78 -7.35 24.63
N PHE A 77 15.22 -6.30 24.03
CA PHE A 77 15.94 -5.03 23.83
C PHE A 77 16.50 -4.46 25.14
N GLU A 78 15.70 -4.43 26.20
CA GLU A 78 16.09 -3.91 27.51
C GLU A 78 17.22 -4.69 28.20
N THR A 79 17.34 -5.99 27.90
CA THR A 79 18.46 -6.80 28.40
C THR A 79 19.76 -6.56 27.64
N LYS A 80 19.69 -6.08 26.39
CA LYS A 80 20.84 -5.93 25.49
C LYS A 80 21.36 -4.50 25.37
N ILE A 81 20.54 -3.51 25.70
CA ILE A 81 20.89 -2.10 25.56
C ILE A 81 21.96 -1.66 26.59
N ASP A 82 22.97 -0.92 26.12
CA ASP A 82 24.03 -0.34 26.95
C ASP A 82 24.34 1.11 26.55
N ASP A 83 25.39 1.72 27.11
CA ASP A 83 25.78 3.12 26.90
C ASP A 83 26.29 3.45 25.49
N ASP A 84 26.65 2.44 24.71
CA ASP A 84 26.98 2.58 23.30
C ASP A 84 25.83 2.26 22.36
N SER A 85 24.65 1.93 22.90
CA SER A 85 23.45 1.72 22.09
C SER A 85 22.68 3.00 21.80
N VAL A 86 22.10 3.07 20.62
CA VAL A 86 21.12 4.09 20.22
C VAL A 86 19.89 3.43 19.62
N LEU A 87 18.74 4.07 19.77
CA LEU A 87 17.50 3.65 19.14
C LEU A 87 17.09 4.71 18.10
N LEU A 88 17.13 4.35 16.83
CA LEU A 88 16.62 5.20 15.76
C LEU A 88 15.11 5.05 15.66
N CYS A 89 14.40 6.16 15.53
CA CYS A 89 12.96 6.18 15.39
C CYS A 89 12.54 7.19 14.32
N GLU A 90 11.47 6.90 13.61
CA GLU A 90 10.80 7.89 12.79
C GLU A 90 10.27 9.03 13.67
N ARG A 91 10.49 10.31 13.30
CA ARG A 91 10.02 11.44 14.12
C ARG A 91 8.51 11.41 14.38
N GLY A 92 7.71 11.00 13.40
CA GLY A 92 6.26 10.86 13.55
C GLY A 92 5.82 9.79 14.55
N GLN A 93 6.73 8.92 14.99
CA GLN A 93 6.52 7.90 16.00
C GLN A 93 7.25 8.22 17.32
N TYR A 94 7.92 9.37 17.42
CA TYR A 94 8.81 9.67 18.54
C TYR A 94 8.09 9.66 19.89
N GLU A 95 6.91 10.29 19.99
CA GLU A 95 6.11 10.31 21.22
C GLU A 95 5.66 8.90 21.62
N LYS A 96 5.19 8.11 20.65
CA LYS A 96 4.78 6.72 20.88
C LYS A 96 5.97 5.86 21.31
N CYS A 97 7.10 6.00 20.63
CA CYS A 97 8.35 5.32 20.96
C CYS A 97 8.79 5.62 22.40
N ILE A 98 8.73 6.89 22.81
CA ILE A 98 8.97 7.27 24.21
C ILE A 98 8.00 6.58 25.15
N LEU A 99 6.70 6.58 24.85
CA LEU A 99 5.69 5.96 25.71
C LEU A 99 5.92 4.45 25.86
N ASP A 100 6.15 3.75 24.75
CA ASP A 100 6.39 2.32 24.76
C ASP A 100 7.64 1.95 25.58
N ILE A 101 8.67 2.78 25.53
CA ILE A 101 9.93 2.60 26.28
C ILE A 101 9.80 3.08 27.73
N LYS A 102 8.94 4.07 28.02
CA LYS A 102 8.77 4.66 29.36
C LYS A 102 8.21 3.70 30.40
N TYR A 103 7.64 2.57 29.99
CA TYR A 103 7.13 1.56 30.92
C TYR A 103 8.22 0.64 31.49
N SER A 104 9.50 0.82 31.12
CA SER A 104 10.61 0.14 31.79
C SER A 104 11.45 1.08 32.64
N SER A 105 11.82 0.60 33.82
CA SER A 105 12.35 1.33 34.96
C SER A 105 13.76 1.91 34.78
N LYS A 106 14.22 2.13 33.53
CA LYS A 106 15.53 2.72 33.22
C LYS A 106 15.37 4.04 32.45
N ASN A 107 15.17 5.13 33.20
CA ASN A 107 15.22 6.54 32.71
C ASN A 107 16.47 6.90 31.86
N ARG A 108 17.48 6.03 31.75
CA ARG A 108 18.69 6.21 30.94
C ARG A 108 18.47 5.99 29.43
N ILE A 109 17.41 5.31 29.00
CA ILE A 109 17.16 5.00 27.58
C ILE A 109 16.63 6.21 26.79
N ILE A 110 15.90 7.13 27.44
CA ILE A 110 15.29 8.31 26.77
C ILE A 110 16.37 9.21 26.13
N LYS A 111 17.59 9.25 26.68
CA LYS A 111 18.72 10.00 26.11
C LYS A 111 19.33 9.37 24.85
N LYS A 112 18.88 8.17 24.44
CA LYS A 112 19.45 7.37 23.35
C LYS A 112 18.53 7.25 22.13
N ILE A 113 17.35 7.88 22.17
CA ILE A 113 16.41 7.88 21.04
C ILE A 113 16.77 9.01 20.09
N ILE A 114 17.14 8.65 18.87
CA ILE A 114 17.42 9.61 17.80
C ILE A 114 16.25 9.55 16.82
N SER A 115 15.49 10.64 16.74
CA SER A 115 14.44 10.77 15.75
C SER A 115 15.02 11.19 14.39
N ILE A 116 14.54 10.52 13.34
CA ILE A 116 14.86 10.83 11.95
C ILE A 116 13.61 11.41 11.30
N ASP A 117 13.76 12.60 10.73
CA ASP A 117 12.75 13.21 9.89
C ASP A 117 12.60 12.41 8.59
N VAL A 118 11.39 11.89 8.37
CA VAL A 118 10.99 11.30 7.10
C VAL A 118 9.85 12.09 6.50
N TYR A 119 9.77 12.10 5.18
CA TYR A 119 8.64 12.69 4.50
C TYR A 119 7.53 11.64 4.33
N ASN A 120 6.47 11.75 5.13
CA ASN A 120 5.30 10.87 5.05
C ASN A 120 4.03 11.71 4.85
N TYR A 121 2.87 11.05 4.75
CA TYR A 121 1.57 11.70 4.64
C TYR A 121 1.23 12.65 5.82
N LYS A 122 1.97 12.62 6.94
CA LYS A 122 1.81 13.50 8.10
C LYS A 122 2.73 14.73 8.07
N ALA A 123 3.66 14.82 7.13
CA ALA A 123 4.54 15.99 7.01
C ALA A 123 3.72 17.22 6.60
N LYS A 124 3.68 18.25 7.47
CA LYS A 124 2.95 19.51 7.25
C LYS A 124 3.63 20.43 6.23
N GLU A 125 4.95 20.32 6.09
CA GLU A 125 5.74 21.15 5.20
C GLU A 125 5.78 20.52 3.80
N ASP A 126 5.57 21.32 2.76
CA ASP A 126 5.90 20.91 1.39
C ASP A 126 7.41 21.13 1.22
N CYS A 127 8.23 20.14 1.59
CA CYS A 127 9.69 20.31 1.60
C CYS A 127 10.35 20.29 0.20
N LEU A 128 9.55 20.28 -0.86
CA LEU A 128 10.00 20.19 -2.24
C LEU A 128 9.01 20.94 -3.15
N GLU A 129 9.49 22.01 -3.77
CA GLU A 129 8.79 22.88 -4.73
C GLU A 129 8.18 22.04 -5.87
N TRP A 130 6.85 21.97 -5.92
CA TRP A 130 6.13 21.66 -7.16
C TRP A 130 5.84 22.98 -7.86
N LYS A 131 5.79 22.94 -9.20
CA LYS A 131 5.55 24.10 -10.06
C LYS A 131 4.40 24.98 -9.53
N ASP A 132 4.51 26.28 -9.78
CA ASP A 132 3.68 27.41 -9.30
C ASP A 132 2.15 27.34 -9.61
N SER A 133 1.59 26.19 -9.95
CA SER A 133 0.22 26.02 -10.45
C SER A 133 -0.55 24.89 -9.74
N TYR A 134 -0.60 24.90 -8.40
CA TYR A 134 -1.58 24.09 -7.66
C TYR A 134 -2.82 24.92 -7.33
N HIS A 135 -3.99 24.28 -7.36
CA HIS A 135 -5.23 24.84 -6.84
C HIS A 135 -5.89 23.77 -5.99
N ASN A 136 -6.55 24.17 -4.91
CA ASN A 136 -7.39 23.22 -4.17
C ASN A 136 -8.68 23.06 -4.96
N ILE A 137 -9.07 21.82 -5.23
CA ILE A 137 -10.42 21.52 -5.72
C ILE A 137 -11.25 20.97 -4.59
N GLU A 138 -12.56 21.19 -4.69
CA GLU A 138 -13.49 20.61 -3.74
C GLU A 138 -13.63 19.11 -4.03
N LEU A 139 -13.86 18.32 -2.97
CA LEU A 139 -13.98 16.85 -3.10
C LEU A 139 -15.08 16.43 -4.08
N LYS A 140 -16.11 17.28 -4.25
CA LYS A 140 -17.15 17.07 -5.25
C LYS A 140 -16.59 17.00 -6.68
N GLU A 141 -15.62 17.83 -7.05
CA GLU A 141 -15.02 17.82 -8.39
C GLU A 141 -14.21 16.54 -8.62
N VAL A 142 -13.55 16.02 -7.57
CA VAL A 142 -12.88 14.72 -7.57
C VAL A 142 -13.89 13.61 -7.80
N HIS A 143 -15.03 13.64 -7.10
CA HIS A 143 -16.12 12.67 -7.23
C HIS A 143 -16.71 12.66 -8.63
N ASP A 144 -16.94 13.84 -9.23
CA ASP A 144 -17.45 13.98 -10.59
C ASP A 144 -16.49 13.33 -11.62
N GLU A 145 -15.17 13.60 -11.52
CA GLU A 145 -14.16 12.98 -12.40
C GLU A 145 -14.07 11.46 -12.22
N MET A 146 -14.07 10.97 -10.98
CA MET A 146 -14.03 9.53 -10.71
C MET A 146 -15.26 8.81 -11.24
N LEU A 147 -16.44 9.43 -11.11
CA LEU A 147 -17.69 8.88 -11.64
C LEU A 147 -17.67 8.80 -13.17
N ASP A 148 -17.11 9.81 -13.84
CA ASP A 148 -16.93 9.80 -15.30
C ASP A 148 -15.97 8.70 -15.76
N ILE A 149 -14.88 8.48 -15.02
CA ILE A 149 -13.94 7.36 -15.27
C ILE A 149 -14.66 6.01 -15.08
N LEU A 150 -15.39 5.82 -13.97
CA LEU A 150 -16.11 4.57 -13.68
C LEU A 150 -17.20 4.29 -14.72
N LYS A 151 -17.96 5.32 -15.14
CA LYS A 151 -18.96 5.19 -16.19
C LYS A 151 -18.35 4.72 -17.50
N TRP A 152 -17.27 5.37 -17.93
CA TRP A 152 -16.58 4.97 -19.16
C TRP A 152 -15.99 3.56 -19.03
N PHE A 153 -15.42 3.22 -17.86
CA PHE A 153 -14.90 1.88 -17.60
C PHE A 153 -15.99 0.81 -17.65
N HIS A 154 -17.18 1.10 -17.13
CA HIS A 154 -18.35 0.22 -17.24
C HIS A 154 -18.69 -0.08 -18.70
N GLU A 155 -18.87 0.96 -19.52
CA GLU A 155 -19.14 0.83 -20.96
C GLU A 155 -18.02 0.04 -21.66
N PHE A 156 -16.76 0.36 -21.37
CA PHE A 156 -15.60 -0.37 -21.88
C PHE A 156 -15.64 -1.87 -21.51
N CYS A 157 -16.00 -2.21 -20.28
CA CYS A 157 -16.10 -3.60 -19.85
C CYS A 157 -17.25 -4.34 -20.54
N GLU A 158 -18.41 -3.71 -20.67
CA GLU A 158 -19.57 -4.32 -21.35
C GLU A 158 -19.28 -4.55 -22.85
N ASP A 159 -18.71 -3.55 -23.54
CA ASP A 159 -18.37 -3.63 -24.97
C ASP A 159 -17.33 -4.73 -25.27
N ASN A 160 -16.45 -5.01 -24.31
CA ASN A 160 -15.36 -5.98 -24.46
C ASN A 160 -15.62 -7.31 -23.73
N ASN A 161 -16.82 -7.51 -23.19
CA ASN A 161 -17.21 -8.70 -22.43
C ASN A 161 -16.21 -9.03 -21.30
N LEU A 162 -15.82 -8.01 -20.54
CA LEU A 162 -14.92 -8.12 -19.39
C LEU A 162 -15.73 -8.12 -18.09
N TYR A 163 -15.51 -9.11 -17.25
CA TYR A 163 -16.13 -9.14 -15.94
C TYR A 163 -15.46 -8.14 -14.99
N TYR A 164 -16.27 -7.35 -14.29
CA TYR A 164 -15.87 -6.61 -13.09
C TYR A 164 -17.05 -6.50 -12.11
N VAL A 165 -16.74 -6.20 -10.86
CA VAL A 165 -17.69 -5.70 -9.85
C VAL A 165 -17.03 -4.60 -9.00
N LEU A 166 -17.82 -3.70 -8.42
CA LEU A 166 -17.35 -2.77 -7.38
C LEU A 166 -16.79 -3.55 -6.19
N TYR A 167 -15.74 -3.01 -5.59
CA TYR A 167 -15.00 -3.64 -4.50
C TYR A 167 -14.79 -2.67 -3.33
N SER A 168 -14.43 -3.19 -2.15
CA SER A 168 -13.94 -2.39 -1.01
C SER A 168 -14.85 -1.18 -0.67
N GLY A 169 -14.29 0.02 -0.50
CA GLY A 169 -14.99 1.26 -0.17
C GLY A 169 -16.09 1.62 -1.17
N SER A 170 -15.86 1.39 -2.47
CA SER A 170 -16.86 1.62 -3.52
C SER A 170 -18.06 0.68 -3.39
N LEU A 171 -17.86 -0.58 -3.02
CA LEU A 171 -18.95 -1.51 -2.76
C LEU A 171 -19.76 -1.11 -1.52
N ILE A 172 -19.09 -0.63 -0.45
CA ILE A 172 -19.77 -0.05 0.71
C ILE A 172 -20.58 1.18 0.29
N GLY A 173 -19.99 2.08 -0.51
CA GLY A 173 -20.64 3.28 -1.03
C GLY A 173 -21.94 2.95 -1.77
N ALA A 174 -21.88 1.99 -2.70
CA ALA A 174 -23.05 1.53 -3.46
C ALA A 174 -24.21 1.09 -2.57
N ILE A 175 -23.93 0.33 -1.52
CA ILE A 175 -24.97 -0.25 -0.65
C ILE A 175 -25.44 0.73 0.42
N ARG A 176 -24.53 1.46 1.06
CA ARG A 176 -24.80 2.28 2.23
C ARG A 176 -25.22 3.71 1.88
N HIS A 177 -24.57 4.31 0.88
CA HIS A 177 -24.80 5.70 0.49
C HIS A 177 -25.52 5.83 -0.86
N GLY A 178 -25.60 4.74 -1.62
CA GLY A 178 -26.11 4.75 -2.98
C GLY A 178 -25.19 5.48 -3.95
N GLY A 179 -23.88 5.56 -3.66
CA GLY A 179 -22.91 6.41 -4.35
C GLY A 179 -21.53 6.41 -3.70
N ILE A 180 -20.68 7.37 -4.05
CA ILE A 180 -19.33 7.50 -3.46
C ILE A 180 -19.46 7.84 -1.98
N ILE A 181 -18.61 7.27 -1.12
CA ILE A 181 -18.60 7.64 0.29
C ILE A 181 -18.15 9.11 0.38
N PRO A 182 -18.84 10.00 1.11
CA PRO A 182 -18.59 11.45 1.05
C PRO A 182 -17.17 11.92 1.37
N TRP A 183 -16.34 11.09 1.99
CA TRP A 183 -14.95 11.39 2.38
C TRP A 183 -13.91 10.47 1.71
N ASP A 184 -14.32 9.61 0.78
CA ASP A 184 -13.44 8.81 -0.08
C ASP A 184 -12.94 9.63 -1.27
N ASP A 185 -11.78 9.24 -1.78
CA ASP A 185 -11.05 9.89 -2.87
C ASP A 185 -10.57 8.92 -3.96
N ASP A 186 -11.06 7.68 -3.95
CA ASP A 186 -10.82 6.67 -4.97
C ASP A 186 -12.07 5.81 -5.27
N ILE A 187 -11.97 5.05 -6.38
CA ILE A 187 -12.94 4.01 -6.74
C ILE A 187 -12.22 2.68 -6.86
N ASP A 188 -12.81 1.61 -6.31
CA ASP A 188 -12.26 0.26 -6.32
C ASP A 188 -13.12 -0.68 -7.15
N VAL A 189 -12.51 -1.41 -8.09
CA VAL A 189 -13.14 -2.53 -8.81
C VAL A 189 -12.27 -3.77 -8.74
N ILE A 190 -12.90 -4.94 -8.74
CA ILE A 190 -12.19 -6.23 -8.76
C ILE A 190 -12.65 -7.10 -9.93
N MET A 191 -11.70 -7.80 -10.55
CA MET A 191 -11.90 -8.60 -11.76
C MET A 191 -11.22 -9.97 -11.63
N PRO A 192 -11.81 -11.08 -12.13
CA PRO A 192 -11.10 -12.36 -12.27
C PRO A 192 -9.74 -12.17 -12.94
N ALA A 193 -8.68 -12.82 -12.43
CA ALA A 193 -7.29 -12.58 -12.85
C ALA A 193 -7.09 -12.70 -14.37
N GLY A 194 -7.84 -13.58 -15.04
CA GLY A 194 -7.85 -13.70 -16.50
C GLY A 194 -8.38 -12.46 -17.21
N ASP A 195 -9.50 -11.90 -16.76
CA ASP A 195 -10.09 -10.68 -17.33
C ASP A 195 -9.32 -9.44 -16.90
N TYR A 196 -8.80 -9.40 -15.68
CA TYR A 196 -7.87 -8.38 -15.20
C TYR A 196 -6.66 -8.21 -16.13
N LEU A 197 -5.99 -9.32 -16.50
CA LEU A 197 -4.83 -9.27 -17.39
C LEU A 197 -5.19 -8.87 -18.82
N LYS A 198 -6.34 -9.31 -19.35
CA LYS A 198 -6.86 -8.81 -20.64
C LYS A 198 -7.14 -7.31 -20.58
N CYS A 199 -7.80 -6.86 -19.52
CA CYS A 199 -8.12 -5.46 -19.26
C CYS A 199 -6.85 -4.62 -19.23
N CYS A 200 -5.81 -5.04 -18.49
CA CYS A 200 -4.52 -4.35 -18.46
C CYS A 200 -3.89 -4.19 -19.84
N LYS A 201 -3.93 -5.24 -20.65
CA LYS A 201 -3.44 -5.19 -22.03
C LYS A 201 -4.24 -4.19 -22.88
N MET A 202 -5.57 -4.26 -22.83
CA MET A 202 -6.43 -3.42 -23.64
C MET A 202 -6.35 -1.95 -23.24
N LEU A 203 -6.35 -1.65 -21.93
CA LEU A 203 -6.20 -0.30 -21.42
C LEU A 203 -4.84 0.32 -21.74
N SER A 204 -3.80 -0.48 -21.99
CA SER A 204 -2.49 0.03 -22.45
C SER A 204 -2.60 0.78 -23.79
N GLY A 205 -3.55 0.41 -24.66
CA GLY A 205 -3.77 1.13 -25.93
C GLY A 205 -4.64 2.39 -25.81
N ILE A 206 -5.31 2.59 -24.67
CA ILE A 206 -6.31 3.66 -24.51
C ILE A 206 -5.63 4.98 -24.20
N LYS A 207 -6.03 6.03 -24.93
CA LYS A 207 -5.50 7.40 -24.75
C LYS A 207 -6.44 8.33 -23.98
N LYS A 208 -7.70 7.92 -23.72
CA LYS A 208 -8.68 8.78 -23.03
C LYS A 208 -8.23 9.08 -21.58
N TYR A 209 -7.73 8.07 -20.89
CA TYR A 209 -7.24 8.15 -19.51
C TYR A 209 -5.76 7.75 -19.43
N GLU A 210 -5.15 7.92 -18.26
CA GLU A 210 -3.83 7.39 -17.95
C GLU A 210 -3.98 6.03 -17.25
N PHE A 211 -3.53 4.97 -17.91
CA PHE A 211 -3.47 3.63 -17.34
C PHE A 211 -2.05 3.32 -16.83
N LYS A 212 -1.93 2.99 -15.54
CA LYS A 212 -0.67 2.60 -14.90
C LYS A 212 -0.79 1.19 -14.35
N SER A 213 0.08 0.29 -14.81
CA SER A 213 0.10 -1.10 -14.36
C SER A 213 1.45 -1.72 -14.61
N ILE A 214 1.86 -2.65 -13.73
CA ILE A 214 3.01 -3.52 -13.97
C ILE A 214 2.79 -4.49 -15.14
N PHE A 215 1.54 -4.67 -15.57
CA PHE A 215 1.14 -5.50 -16.71
C PHE A 215 0.82 -4.69 -17.98
N SER A 216 1.18 -3.40 -18.00
CA SER A 216 0.99 -2.58 -19.20
C SER A 216 2.03 -2.91 -20.29
N GLU A 217 1.62 -2.89 -21.55
CA GLU A 217 2.52 -3.10 -22.70
C GLU A 217 3.33 -1.84 -23.07
N ASN A 218 3.03 -0.67 -22.48
CA ASN A 218 3.68 0.61 -22.82
C ASN A 218 5.08 0.82 -22.22
N ASN A 219 5.70 -0.22 -21.63
CA ASN A 219 7.09 -0.24 -21.15
C ASN A 219 7.50 0.88 -20.15
N HIS A 220 6.55 1.57 -19.53
CA HIS A 220 6.86 2.47 -18.42
C HIS A 220 6.82 1.70 -17.10
N PRO A 221 7.95 1.58 -16.36
CA PRO A 221 7.96 0.86 -15.10
C PRO A 221 7.03 1.57 -14.11
N PHE A 222 6.18 0.78 -13.46
CA PHE A 222 5.25 1.24 -12.45
C PHE A 222 5.57 0.56 -11.13
N ILE A 223 5.56 1.31 -10.04
CA ILE A 223 6.06 0.85 -8.73
C ILE A 223 4.97 0.25 -7.84
N SER A 224 3.70 0.54 -8.12
CA SER A 224 2.58 -0.11 -7.46
C SER A 224 2.24 -1.42 -8.17
N THR A 225 1.91 -2.45 -7.41
CA THR A 225 1.43 -3.74 -7.92
C THR A 225 -0.08 -3.74 -8.19
N ILE A 226 -0.78 -2.66 -7.82
CA ILE A 226 -2.20 -2.43 -8.08
C ILE A 226 -2.33 -1.57 -9.33
N SER A 227 -3.13 -2.00 -10.30
CA SER A 227 -3.35 -1.23 -11.53
C SER A 227 -4.27 -0.05 -11.29
N LYS A 228 -4.00 1.08 -11.95
CA LYS A 228 -4.78 2.31 -11.80
C LYS A 228 -5.21 2.84 -13.17
N LEU A 229 -6.46 3.27 -13.27
CA LEU A 229 -7.01 4.01 -14.41
C LEU A 229 -7.40 5.40 -13.93
N THR A 230 -6.73 6.42 -14.45
CA THR A 230 -6.72 7.75 -13.80
C THR A 230 -6.89 8.90 -14.79
N SER A 231 -7.37 10.03 -14.28
CA SER A 231 -7.48 11.28 -15.00
C SER A 231 -6.13 11.78 -15.49
N LYS A 232 -6.15 12.45 -16.65
CA LYS A 232 -5.02 13.24 -17.13
C LYS A 232 -5.03 14.68 -16.64
N HIS A 233 -6.18 15.14 -16.17
CA HIS A 233 -6.43 16.55 -15.84
C HIS A 233 -6.30 16.81 -14.34
N TYR A 234 -6.83 15.89 -13.52
CA TYR A 234 -6.80 16.00 -12.07
C TYR A 234 -5.78 15.04 -11.49
N ARG A 235 -4.74 15.62 -10.90
CA ARG A 235 -3.62 14.85 -10.36
C ARG A 235 -3.34 15.25 -8.93
N TYR A 236 -2.85 14.33 -8.12
CA TYR A 236 -2.54 14.58 -6.72
C TYR A 236 -1.14 14.03 -6.40
N GLU A 237 -0.62 14.49 -5.26
CA GLU A 237 0.63 14.00 -4.73
C GLU A 237 0.37 12.73 -3.92
N GLU A 238 0.74 11.58 -4.46
CA GLU A 238 0.73 10.34 -3.70
C GLU A 238 1.94 10.30 -2.77
N ARG A 239 1.67 10.38 -1.45
CA ARG A 239 2.68 10.41 -0.37
C ARG A 239 2.80 9.06 0.33
N ASN A 240 3.15 8.04 -0.43
CA ASN A 240 3.41 6.70 0.12
C ASN A 240 4.88 6.52 0.42
N PHE A 241 5.34 7.01 1.60
CA PHE A 241 6.73 6.89 2.03
C PHE A 241 7.31 5.51 1.67
N PRO A 242 8.51 5.45 1.09
CA PRO A 242 9.43 6.51 0.71
C PRO A 242 9.14 7.13 -0.68
N LEU A 243 8.05 6.72 -1.32
CA LEU A 243 7.63 7.20 -2.62
C LEU A 243 6.86 8.51 -2.49
N ARG A 244 7.16 9.38 -3.45
CA ARG A 244 6.43 10.59 -3.74
C ARG A 244 6.21 10.60 -5.24
N VAL A 245 4.99 10.39 -5.68
CA VAL A 245 4.69 10.25 -7.10
C VAL A 245 3.47 11.07 -7.47
N ASP A 246 3.52 11.63 -8.66
CA ASP A 246 2.39 12.32 -9.26
C ASP A 246 1.44 11.31 -9.90
N MET A 247 0.22 11.27 -9.39
CA MET A 247 -0.81 10.29 -9.72
C MET A 247 -2.07 11.00 -10.15
N GLY A 248 -2.74 10.50 -11.18
CA GLY A 248 -4.08 10.99 -11.50
C GLY A 248 -5.10 10.49 -10.48
N ILE A 249 -6.15 11.27 -10.26
CA ILE A 249 -7.35 10.82 -9.54
C ILE A 249 -8.07 9.77 -10.39
N GLY A 250 -8.65 8.74 -9.79
CA GLY A 250 -9.40 7.76 -10.57
C GLY A 250 -9.72 6.51 -9.78
N MET A 251 -9.46 5.36 -10.41
CA MET A 251 -9.87 4.07 -9.87
C MET A 251 -8.74 3.03 -9.84
N ASP A 252 -8.83 2.12 -8.87
CA ASP A 252 -7.97 0.97 -8.68
C ASP A 252 -8.65 -0.30 -9.19
N ILE A 253 -7.87 -1.10 -9.91
CA ILE A 253 -8.32 -2.35 -10.52
C ILE A 253 -7.57 -3.51 -9.86
N TRP A 254 -8.31 -4.33 -9.14
CA TRP A 254 -7.81 -5.43 -8.32
C TRP A 254 -8.01 -6.79 -9.00
N PRO A 255 -7.05 -7.73 -8.89
CA PRO A 255 -7.22 -9.10 -9.35
C PRO A 255 -7.92 -10.00 -8.32
N LEU A 256 -8.94 -10.74 -8.76
CA LEU A 256 -9.60 -11.84 -8.05
C LEU A 256 -9.04 -13.17 -8.57
N GLY A 257 -8.44 -13.97 -7.68
CA GLY A 257 -7.84 -15.26 -8.01
C GLY A 257 -8.51 -16.40 -7.29
N GLY A 258 -8.32 -17.61 -7.79
CA GLY A 258 -8.61 -18.82 -7.03
C GLY A 258 -7.67 -18.96 -5.83
N VAL A 259 -8.11 -19.70 -4.82
CA VAL A 259 -7.27 -20.12 -3.70
C VAL A 259 -7.47 -21.62 -3.40
N PRO A 260 -6.53 -22.28 -2.70
CA PRO A 260 -6.67 -23.68 -2.29
C PRO A 260 -7.93 -23.94 -1.45
N GLU A 261 -8.40 -25.20 -1.42
CA GLU A 261 -9.53 -25.58 -0.56
C GLU A 261 -9.17 -25.71 0.92
N ASN A 262 -7.94 -26.15 1.21
CA ASN A 262 -7.46 -26.34 2.58
C ASN A 262 -6.95 -25.00 3.15
N GLU A 263 -7.38 -24.67 4.37
CA GLU A 263 -7.06 -23.40 5.05
C GLU A 263 -5.56 -23.22 5.29
N ASP A 264 -4.82 -24.27 5.65
CA ASP A 264 -3.36 -24.18 5.84
C ASP A 264 -2.67 -23.78 4.52
N LYS A 265 -3.09 -24.36 3.40
CA LYS A 265 -2.61 -23.99 2.07
C LYS A 265 -3.04 -22.58 1.65
N GLN A 266 -4.20 -22.10 2.10
CA GLN A 266 -4.60 -20.70 1.89
C GLN A 266 -3.67 -19.75 2.66
N LEU A 267 -3.34 -20.08 3.91
CA LEU A 267 -2.41 -19.31 4.73
C LEU A 267 -1.00 -19.30 4.11
N GLU A 268 -0.49 -20.45 3.68
CA GLU A 268 0.78 -20.57 2.96
C GLU A 268 0.81 -19.68 1.72
N PHE A 269 -0.24 -19.73 0.90
CA PHE A 269 -0.35 -18.92 -0.30
C PHE A 269 -0.46 -17.42 -0.01
N SER A 270 -1.21 -17.04 1.04
CA SER A 270 -1.30 -15.64 1.48
C SER A 270 0.05 -15.11 1.97
N GLN A 271 0.79 -15.92 2.75
CA GLN A 271 2.13 -15.56 3.22
C GLN A 271 3.13 -15.47 2.06
N GLU A 272 2.99 -16.33 1.04
CA GLU A 272 3.80 -16.23 -0.17
C GLU A 272 3.53 -14.94 -0.95
N LEU A 273 2.27 -14.53 -1.15
CA LEU A 273 1.94 -13.27 -1.79
C LEU A 273 2.51 -12.06 -1.03
N GLU A 274 2.44 -12.08 0.30
CA GLU A 274 3.10 -11.09 1.15
C GLU A 274 4.62 -11.10 0.95
N ASN A 275 5.25 -12.27 0.88
CA ASN A 275 6.69 -12.41 0.63
C ASN A 275 7.07 -11.88 -0.74
N ILE A 276 6.29 -12.16 -1.79
CA ILE A 276 6.48 -11.61 -3.13
C ILE A 276 6.36 -10.07 -3.09
N GLY A 277 5.40 -9.52 -2.34
CA GLY A 277 5.29 -8.07 -2.15
C GLY A 277 6.47 -7.46 -1.39
N ASN A 278 7.02 -8.15 -0.40
CA ASN A 278 8.23 -7.72 0.29
C ASN A 278 9.45 -7.77 -0.65
N GLU A 279 9.58 -8.81 -1.46
CA GLU A 279 10.59 -8.90 -2.51
C GLU A 279 10.43 -7.78 -3.55
N TRP A 280 9.20 -7.47 -3.98
CA TRP A 280 8.94 -6.35 -4.90
C TRP A 280 9.43 -5.03 -4.33
N LYS A 281 9.09 -4.73 -3.08
CA LYS A 281 9.58 -3.54 -2.38
C LYS A 281 11.11 -3.51 -2.34
N GLN A 282 11.75 -4.61 -1.98
CA GLN A 282 13.21 -4.68 -1.89
C GLN A 282 13.90 -4.58 -3.25
N LYS A 283 13.37 -5.21 -4.29
CA LYS A 283 14.07 -5.41 -5.57
C LYS A 283 13.68 -4.39 -6.65
N VAL A 284 12.52 -3.76 -6.53
CA VAL A 284 11.96 -2.89 -7.58
C VAL A 284 11.72 -1.47 -7.09
N VAL A 285 11.17 -1.33 -5.89
CA VAL A 285 10.76 -0.01 -5.41
C VAL A 285 11.97 0.69 -4.81
N ILE A 286 12.57 1.62 -5.55
CA ILE A 286 13.57 2.54 -5.00
C ILE A 286 12.86 3.44 -3.99
N PRO A 287 13.41 3.65 -2.78
CA PRO A 287 14.64 3.12 -2.14
C PRO A 287 14.47 1.87 -1.24
N TYR A 288 13.31 1.20 -1.22
CA TYR A 288 12.99 0.16 -0.22
C TYR A 288 14.01 -0.99 -0.15
N GLY A 289 14.81 -1.18 -1.19
CA GLY A 289 16.02 -2.03 -1.16
C GLY A 289 16.91 -1.93 -2.40
N THR A 290 16.68 -0.94 -3.28
CA THR A 290 17.52 -0.69 -4.47
C THR A 290 17.88 0.78 -4.56
N MET A 291 19.07 1.06 -5.09
CA MET A 291 19.56 2.41 -5.38
C MET A 291 19.36 2.80 -6.85
N GLU A 292 19.16 1.80 -7.72
CA GLU A 292 19.04 1.97 -9.16
C GLU A 292 17.99 1.02 -9.73
N TYR A 293 17.33 1.43 -10.81
CA TYR A 293 16.37 0.61 -11.52
C TYR A 293 17.10 -0.42 -12.40
N LYS A 294 16.71 -1.69 -12.30
CA LYS A 294 17.20 -2.78 -13.17
C LYS A 294 16.02 -3.41 -13.90
N LYS A 295 16.01 -3.31 -15.23
CA LYS A 295 14.89 -3.77 -16.07
C LYS A 295 14.65 -5.27 -15.95
N GLU A 296 15.69 -6.07 -15.98
CA GLU A 296 15.61 -7.53 -15.92
C GLU A 296 15.03 -7.98 -14.57
N LEU A 297 15.39 -7.28 -13.49
CA LEU A 297 14.87 -7.54 -12.15
C LEU A 297 13.40 -7.14 -12.03
N TYR A 298 13.02 -6.01 -12.62
CA TYR A 298 11.64 -5.58 -12.74
C TYR A 298 10.81 -6.63 -13.49
N GLU A 299 11.22 -7.04 -14.68
CA GLU A 299 10.53 -8.04 -15.50
C GLU A 299 10.44 -9.41 -14.81
N TYR A 300 11.52 -9.84 -14.15
CA TYR A 300 11.51 -11.05 -13.32
C TYR A 300 10.42 -10.98 -12.24
N MET A 301 10.36 -9.87 -11.51
CA MET A 301 9.37 -9.70 -10.45
C MET A 301 7.94 -9.56 -11.00
N VAL A 302 7.74 -8.88 -12.13
CA VAL A 302 6.43 -8.80 -12.81
C VAL A 302 5.95 -10.20 -13.21
N ASN A 303 6.81 -11.03 -13.79
CA ASN A 303 6.48 -12.41 -14.13
C ASN A 303 6.16 -13.25 -12.90
N LYS A 304 6.97 -13.12 -11.82
CA LYS A 304 6.70 -13.80 -10.54
C LYS A 304 5.31 -13.45 -9.98
N ILE A 305 4.93 -12.17 -10.03
CA ILE A 305 3.59 -11.72 -9.60
C ILE A 305 2.52 -12.29 -10.53
N LYS A 306 2.72 -12.22 -11.85
CA LYS A 306 1.80 -12.76 -12.85
C LYS A 306 1.52 -14.25 -12.62
N ASP A 307 2.56 -15.02 -12.32
CA ASP A 307 2.45 -16.45 -12.05
C ASP A 307 1.71 -16.72 -10.74
N ALA A 308 1.97 -15.91 -9.71
CA ALA A 308 1.28 -16.03 -8.42
C ALA A 308 -0.22 -15.75 -8.55
N ILE A 309 -0.62 -14.64 -9.21
CA ILE A 309 -2.04 -14.29 -9.37
C ILE A 309 -2.81 -15.26 -10.28
N LYS A 310 -2.10 -15.99 -11.15
CA LYS A 310 -2.67 -17.00 -12.06
C LYS A 310 -2.58 -18.42 -11.52
N ARG A 311 -1.90 -18.66 -10.39
CA ARG A 311 -1.53 -20.00 -9.93
C ARG A 311 -2.73 -20.93 -9.79
N TYR A 312 -3.81 -20.41 -9.21
CA TYR A 312 -5.06 -21.11 -9.04
C TYR A 312 -6.09 -20.48 -9.97
N ASP A 313 -6.40 -21.18 -11.06
CA ASP A 313 -7.45 -20.75 -11.99
C ASP A 313 -8.80 -20.75 -11.26
N ILE A 314 -9.43 -19.57 -11.23
CA ILE A 314 -10.75 -19.36 -10.65
C ILE A 314 -11.80 -20.34 -11.19
N LYS A 315 -11.67 -20.79 -12.44
CA LYS A 315 -12.58 -21.79 -13.03
C LYS A 315 -12.59 -23.09 -12.22
N ASN A 316 -11.42 -23.52 -11.77
CA ASN A 316 -11.20 -24.79 -11.07
C ASN A 316 -11.22 -24.65 -9.55
N SER A 317 -11.23 -23.43 -9.01
CA SER A 317 -11.29 -23.19 -7.58
C SER A 317 -12.72 -23.10 -7.07
N ARG A 318 -12.97 -23.65 -5.87
CA ARG A 318 -14.19 -23.42 -5.10
C ARG A 318 -14.19 -22.06 -4.40
N TYR A 319 -13.02 -21.63 -3.95
CA TYR A 319 -12.82 -20.42 -3.18
C TYR A 319 -11.99 -19.40 -3.95
N VAL A 320 -12.22 -18.13 -3.63
CA VAL A 320 -11.56 -16.98 -4.27
C VAL A 320 -11.18 -15.92 -3.26
N SER A 321 -10.19 -15.11 -3.60
CA SER A 321 -9.87 -13.89 -2.87
C SER A 321 -9.12 -12.88 -3.75
N CYS A 322 -8.93 -11.67 -3.24
CA CYS A 322 -8.09 -10.67 -3.90
C CYS A 322 -6.62 -11.11 -3.84
N VAL A 323 -6.05 -11.51 -4.98
CA VAL A 323 -4.68 -12.03 -5.09
C VAL A 323 -3.73 -10.94 -5.54
N TYR A 324 -3.27 -10.11 -4.61
CA TYR A 324 -2.31 -9.04 -4.88
C TYR A 324 -1.04 -9.25 -4.05
N CYS A 325 -0.04 -8.38 -4.21
CA CYS A 325 1.20 -8.43 -3.41
C CYS A 325 1.00 -7.92 -1.98
N GLY A 326 0.10 -8.58 -1.26
CA GLY A 326 -0.26 -8.37 0.12
C GLY A 326 -0.97 -9.60 0.65
N THR A 327 -1.37 -9.56 1.91
CA THR A 327 -2.14 -10.66 2.49
C THR A 327 -3.63 -10.49 2.21
N PHE A 328 -4.33 -11.58 1.93
CA PHE A 328 -5.80 -11.61 1.83
C PHE A 328 -6.45 -12.15 3.11
N GLY A 329 -5.78 -12.05 4.25
CA GLY A 329 -6.31 -12.44 5.55
C GLY A 329 -5.23 -12.80 6.56
N PHE A 330 -5.63 -13.34 7.70
CA PHE A 330 -4.76 -13.92 8.75
C PHE A 330 -3.97 -12.96 9.64
N ASN A 331 -4.00 -11.64 9.39
CA ASN A 331 -3.65 -10.66 10.44
C ASN A 331 -4.82 -10.59 11.43
N GLY A 332 -4.65 -11.18 12.62
CA GLY A 332 -5.71 -11.27 13.64
C GLY A 332 -6.80 -12.30 13.36
N ASN A 333 -6.46 -13.42 12.68
CA ASN A 333 -7.34 -14.58 12.43
C ASN A 333 -8.57 -14.34 11.52
N LYS A 334 -8.62 -13.28 10.71
CA LYS A 334 -9.71 -13.07 9.74
C LYS A 334 -9.26 -13.36 8.31
N SER A 335 -9.86 -14.37 7.68
CA SER A 335 -9.66 -14.70 6.26
C SER A 335 -10.62 -13.91 5.39
N ARG A 336 -10.15 -13.37 4.25
CA ARG A 336 -11.01 -12.74 3.21
C ARG A 336 -11.30 -13.71 2.06
N VAL A 337 -11.18 -15.00 2.32
CA VAL A 337 -11.51 -16.06 1.37
C VAL A 337 -13.02 -16.22 1.31
N MET A 338 -13.56 -16.23 0.10
CA MET A 338 -15.00 -16.30 -0.16
C MET A 338 -15.33 -17.47 -1.08
N LEU A 339 -16.60 -17.89 -1.13
CA LEU A 339 -17.02 -18.82 -2.17
C LEU A 339 -16.97 -18.11 -3.51
N LYS A 340 -16.58 -18.84 -4.56
CA LYS A 340 -16.53 -18.30 -5.92
C LYS A 340 -17.85 -17.64 -6.34
N GLU A 341 -18.97 -18.25 -5.99
CA GLU A 341 -20.32 -17.75 -6.31
C GLU A 341 -20.64 -16.40 -5.62
N ASP A 342 -20.11 -16.16 -4.41
CA ASP A 342 -20.32 -14.90 -3.70
C ASP A 342 -19.80 -13.71 -4.52
N TYR A 343 -18.68 -13.90 -5.22
CA TYR A 343 -18.09 -12.89 -6.09
C TYR A 343 -18.59 -12.95 -7.53
N LEU A 344 -18.63 -14.13 -8.16
CA LEU A 344 -18.84 -14.24 -9.61
C LEU A 344 -20.28 -14.01 -10.04
N GLU A 345 -21.26 -14.31 -9.19
CA GLU A 345 -22.61 -13.85 -9.46
C GLU A 345 -22.69 -12.34 -9.20
N ARG A 346 -23.13 -11.56 -10.20
CA ARG A 346 -23.27 -10.10 -10.08
C ARG A 346 -24.69 -9.64 -10.31
N LYS A 347 -25.01 -8.46 -9.77
CA LYS A 347 -26.24 -7.71 -10.05
C LYS A 347 -25.91 -6.23 -10.22
N LEU A 348 -26.76 -5.49 -10.92
CA LEU A 348 -26.68 -4.04 -10.98
C LEU A 348 -27.18 -3.44 -9.66
N ALA A 349 -26.47 -2.44 -9.16
CA ALA A 349 -26.90 -1.62 -8.03
C ALA A 349 -26.73 -0.14 -8.36
N LYS A 350 -27.60 0.69 -7.77
CA LYS A 350 -27.55 2.14 -7.90
C LYS A 350 -26.25 2.66 -7.30
N PHE A 351 -25.60 3.55 -8.03
CA PHE A 351 -24.42 4.29 -7.60
C PHE A 351 -24.49 5.68 -8.25
N GLU A 352 -24.78 6.69 -7.44
CA GLU A 352 -25.20 8.01 -7.88
C GLU A 352 -26.43 7.92 -8.83
N GLN A 353 -26.35 8.52 -10.01
CA GLN A 353 -27.36 8.46 -11.06
C GLN A 353 -27.23 7.23 -11.99
N TYR A 354 -26.22 6.39 -11.78
CA TYR A 354 -25.92 5.24 -12.65
C TYR A 354 -26.18 3.90 -11.94
N ASN A 355 -25.99 2.82 -12.68
CA ASN A 355 -26.01 1.46 -12.15
C ASN A 355 -24.72 0.75 -12.51
N PHE A 356 -24.06 0.13 -11.53
CA PHE A 356 -22.83 -0.62 -11.75
C PHE A 356 -22.94 -2.02 -11.17
N TRP A 357 -22.10 -2.92 -11.68
CA TRP A 357 -22.05 -4.30 -11.22
C TRP A 357 -21.49 -4.38 -9.81
N ILE A 358 -22.20 -5.08 -8.94
CA ILE A 358 -21.76 -5.48 -7.60
C ILE A 358 -21.86 -7.00 -7.47
N PRO A 359 -21.07 -7.65 -6.59
CA PRO A 359 -21.27 -9.08 -6.31
C PRO A 359 -22.64 -9.30 -5.66
N LYS A 360 -23.34 -10.38 -6.02
CA LYS A 360 -24.59 -10.76 -5.34
C LYS A 360 -24.35 -11.11 -3.88
N GLY A 361 -23.19 -11.68 -3.56
CA GLY A 361 -22.73 -11.97 -2.20
C GLY A 361 -22.18 -10.77 -1.43
N TYR A 362 -22.49 -9.52 -1.85
CA TYR A 362 -21.93 -8.30 -1.26
C TYR A 362 -22.02 -8.26 0.27
N ASP A 363 -23.15 -8.66 0.88
CA ASP A 363 -23.33 -8.54 2.33
C ASP A 363 -22.35 -9.44 3.08
N LYS A 364 -22.13 -10.67 2.59
CA LYS A 364 -21.16 -11.60 3.16
C LYS A 364 -19.73 -11.11 2.97
N ILE A 365 -19.40 -10.60 1.77
CA ILE A 365 -18.08 -10.03 1.46
C ILE A 365 -17.77 -8.86 2.41
N LEU A 366 -18.68 -7.89 2.50
CA LEU A 366 -18.49 -6.69 3.31
C LEU A 366 -18.44 -7.00 4.81
N ARG A 367 -19.25 -7.96 5.30
CA ARG A 367 -19.18 -8.38 6.71
C ARG A 367 -17.88 -9.08 7.06
N THR A 368 -17.36 -9.92 6.16
CA THR A 368 -16.06 -10.58 6.33
C THR A 368 -14.94 -9.55 6.41
N ASP A 369 -14.95 -8.55 5.51
CA ASP A 369 -13.86 -7.59 5.40
C ASP A 369 -13.91 -6.47 6.46
N TYR A 370 -15.11 -5.98 6.80
CA TYR A 370 -15.30 -4.75 7.59
C TYR A 370 -16.16 -4.92 8.85
N GLY A 371 -16.78 -6.09 9.07
CA GLY A 371 -17.73 -6.28 10.17
C GLY A 371 -19.07 -5.59 9.90
N ASP A 372 -19.55 -4.77 10.82
CA ASP A 372 -20.78 -4.00 10.60
C ASP A 372 -20.51 -2.78 9.69
N TYR A 373 -20.41 -3.03 8.38
CA TYR A 373 -20.12 -2.00 7.38
C TYR A 373 -21.22 -0.95 7.23
N MET A 374 -22.42 -1.17 7.80
CA MET A 374 -23.50 -0.20 7.80
C MET A 374 -23.30 0.88 8.85
N GLU A 375 -22.50 0.62 9.90
CA GLU A 375 -22.14 1.62 10.90
C GLU A 375 -21.29 2.72 10.28
N ILE A 376 -21.71 3.97 10.48
CA ILE A 376 -20.97 5.12 9.99
C ILE A 376 -19.82 5.41 10.97
N PRO A 377 -18.55 5.53 10.52
CA PRO A 377 -17.40 5.80 11.39
C PRO A 377 -17.55 7.06 12.28
N SER A 378 -16.69 7.26 13.28
CA SER A 378 -16.70 8.49 14.11
C SER A 378 -16.32 9.75 13.32
N ILE A 379 -16.73 10.94 13.78
CA ILE A 379 -16.46 12.24 13.11
C ILE A 379 -14.95 12.51 12.97
N GLU A 380 -14.13 12.11 13.94
CA GLU A 380 -12.67 12.21 13.84
C GLU A 380 -12.09 11.48 12.62
N LYS A 381 -12.79 10.44 12.11
CA LYS A 381 -12.43 9.73 10.87
C LYS A 381 -13.04 10.36 9.60
N LYS A 382 -13.94 11.33 9.73
CA LYS A 382 -14.72 11.97 8.65
C LYS A 382 -14.27 13.39 8.30
N LEU A 383 -13.19 13.89 8.89
CA LEU A 383 -12.78 15.29 8.76
C LEU A 383 -12.80 15.76 7.31
N ASP A 384 -13.35 16.95 7.10
CA ASP A 384 -13.54 17.58 5.80
C ASP A 384 -12.18 17.72 5.09
N LYS A 385 -12.00 16.97 3.99
CA LYS A 385 -10.72 16.89 3.28
C LYS A 385 -10.75 17.82 2.09
N LYS A 386 -9.84 18.80 2.10
CA LYS A 386 -9.40 19.44 0.86
C LYS A 386 -8.28 18.59 0.27
N ILE A 387 -8.44 18.17 -0.98
CA ILE A 387 -7.42 17.43 -1.71
C ILE A 387 -6.58 18.44 -2.48
N LYS A 388 -5.29 18.48 -2.18
CA LYS A 388 -4.33 19.23 -2.99
C LYS A 388 -4.19 18.51 -4.33
N VAL A 389 -4.63 19.17 -5.39
CA VAL A 389 -4.48 18.67 -6.75
C VAL A 389 -3.64 19.62 -7.60
N TYR A 390 -3.05 19.05 -8.63
CA TYR A 390 -2.30 19.71 -9.67
C TYR A 390 -3.07 19.56 -10.98
N TYR A 391 -3.15 20.65 -11.72
CA TYR A 391 -3.58 20.63 -13.12
C TYR A 391 -2.34 20.51 -14.02
N ARG A 392 -2.52 19.89 -15.17
CA ARG A 392 -1.52 19.86 -16.23
C ARG A 392 -2.02 20.51 -17.51
#